data_AF-D9ZEP0-F1
#
_entry.id   AF-D9ZEP0-F1
#
_cell.length_a   1.000
_cell.length_b   1.000
_cell.length_c   1.000
_cell.angle_alpha   90.00
_cell.angle_beta   90.00
_cell.angle_gamma   90.00
#
_symmetry.space_group_name_H-M   'P 1'
#
loop_
_entity.id
_entity.type
_entity.pdbx_description
1 polymer ?
#
loop_
_entity_poly.entity_id
_entity_poly.type
_entity_poly.pdbx_seq_one_letter_code
_entity_poly.pdbx_strand_id
1 'polypeptide(L)'
;MLIDHYGAQAACKILAVVFLIGIGAVAWMIVPCPEGWLPEGWVPNADQKKVLNTKNYNIPGMVKTPVFWVLVVMFIFANAAGTMMVSATSPIAQNQIGQSAMTAALCVSIMTLANMIGRIGFGFIYDKLKSWNSLMLVLLINGISMIMLTMAKSLPYFIVCICLVGFSFGGLLVVFAPIVKNVFGSKFYNRNYGLIFIGYGIGAFVGPKISSTFYDKTGSYVTGYIGSAILAALAIVLVFVAKKLVSKMQENN
;
A
#
# COMPACT_ATOMS: atom_id res chain seq x y z
N MET A 1 7.45 -24.51 -15.41
CA MET A 1 6.45 -23.45 -15.15
C MET A 1 5.42 -23.43 -16.29
N LEU A 2 4.22 -22.84 -16.09
CA LEU A 2 3.18 -22.75 -17.14
C LEU A 2 3.71 -22.18 -18.48
N ILE A 3 4.67 -21.26 -18.40
CA ILE A 3 5.31 -20.63 -19.55
C ILE A 3 6.21 -21.60 -20.31
N ASP A 4 6.94 -22.48 -19.61
CA ASP A 4 7.88 -23.43 -20.24
C ASP A 4 7.15 -24.51 -21.05
N HIS A 5 5.92 -24.86 -20.65
CA HIS A 5 5.14 -25.91 -21.32
C HIS A 5 4.16 -25.39 -22.37
N TYR A 6 3.55 -24.21 -22.15
CA TYR A 6 2.45 -23.71 -23.00
C TYR A 6 2.78 -22.38 -23.70
N GLY A 7 3.94 -21.79 -23.42
CA GLY A 7 4.30 -20.46 -23.89
C GLY A 7 3.57 -19.35 -23.13
N ALA A 8 4.12 -18.14 -23.20
CA ALA A 8 3.62 -16.98 -22.44
C ALA A 8 2.16 -16.63 -22.77
N GLN A 9 1.77 -16.69 -24.05
CA GLN A 9 0.44 -16.27 -24.48
C GLN A 9 -0.67 -17.22 -23.98
N ALA A 10 -0.44 -18.54 -24.02
CA ALA A 10 -1.41 -19.51 -23.51
C ALA A 10 -1.48 -19.46 -21.98
N ALA A 11 -0.34 -19.30 -21.29
CA ALA A 11 -0.31 -19.11 -19.84
C ALA A 11 -1.15 -17.90 -19.40
N CYS A 12 -1.04 -16.76 -20.11
CA CYS A 12 -1.88 -15.59 -19.84
C CYS A 12 -3.37 -15.86 -20.02
N LYS A 13 -3.76 -16.59 -21.09
CA LYS A 13 -5.18 -16.95 -21.32
C LYS A 13 -5.73 -17.85 -20.23
N ILE A 14 -4.97 -18.87 -19.81
CA ILE A 14 -5.35 -19.79 -18.73
C ILE A 14 -5.55 -19.01 -17.43
N LEU A 15 -4.59 -18.17 -17.05
CA LEU A 15 -4.69 -17.32 -15.86
C LEU A 15 -5.90 -16.38 -15.92
N ALA A 16 -6.18 -15.78 -17.08
CA ALA A 16 -7.34 -14.91 -17.25
C ALA A 16 -8.67 -15.63 -17.00
N VAL A 17 -8.85 -16.85 -17.53
CA VAL A 17 -10.06 -17.65 -17.31
C VAL A 17 -10.18 -18.03 -15.84
N VAL A 18 -9.09 -18.47 -15.21
CA VAL A 18 -9.07 -18.85 -13.79
C VAL A 18 -9.46 -17.65 -12.90
N PHE A 19 -8.89 -16.47 -13.15
CA PHE A 19 -9.24 -15.26 -12.38
C PHE A 19 -10.67 -14.81 -12.63
N LEU A 20 -11.19 -14.89 -13.86
CA LEU A 20 -12.57 -14.51 -14.17
C LEU A 20 -13.57 -15.37 -13.40
N ILE A 21 -13.39 -16.70 -13.43
CA ILE A 21 -14.27 -17.64 -12.73
C ILE A 21 -14.14 -17.45 -11.21
N GLY A 22 -12.91 -17.36 -10.70
CA GLY A 22 -12.68 -17.20 -9.27
C GLY A 22 -13.25 -15.90 -8.70
N ILE A 23 -12.98 -14.77 -9.35
CA ILE A 23 -13.50 -13.46 -8.92
C ILE A 23 -15.02 -13.40 -9.09
N GLY A 24 -15.56 -13.96 -10.17
CA GLY A 24 -17.02 -14.01 -10.40
C GLY A 24 -17.76 -14.81 -9.33
N ALA A 25 -17.22 -15.98 -8.96
CA ALA A 25 -17.79 -16.79 -7.89
C ALA A 25 -17.76 -16.07 -6.53
N VAL A 26 -16.64 -15.43 -6.17
CA VAL A 26 -16.53 -14.67 -4.92
C VAL A 26 -17.46 -13.45 -4.94
N ALA A 27 -17.53 -12.71 -6.04
CA ALA A 27 -18.41 -11.55 -6.18
C ALA A 27 -19.89 -11.93 -5.99
N TRP A 28 -20.29 -13.11 -6.47
CA TRP A 28 -21.64 -13.62 -6.27
C TRP A 28 -21.98 -13.92 -4.80
N MET A 29 -20.97 -14.20 -3.98
CA MET A 29 -21.13 -14.44 -2.54
C MET A 29 -21.15 -13.15 -1.70
N ILE A 30 -20.83 -11.98 -2.27
CA ILE A 30 -20.78 -10.72 -1.52
C ILE A 30 -22.19 -10.16 -1.34
N VAL A 31 -22.69 -10.22 -0.10
CA VAL A 31 -23.95 -9.57 0.30
C VAL A 31 -23.64 -8.19 0.88
N PRO A 32 -24.26 -7.10 0.37
CA PRO A 32 -24.08 -5.79 0.96
C PRO A 32 -24.68 -5.76 2.38
N CYS A 33 -23.94 -5.18 3.32
CA CYS A 33 -24.44 -4.98 4.68
C CYS A 33 -25.66 -4.04 4.65
N PRO A 34 -26.80 -4.41 5.26
CA PRO A 34 -27.97 -3.55 5.35
C PRO A 34 -27.65 -2.22 6.05
N GLU A 35 -28.30 -1.13 5.65
CA GLU A 35 -28.10 0.17 6.30
C GLU A 35 -28.48 0.08 7.79
N GLY A 36 -27.56 0.50 8.68
CA GLY A 36 -27.80 0.53 10.12
C GLY A 36 -27.70 -0.82 10.84
N TRP A 37 -27.25 -1.88 10.15
CA TRP A 37 -27.06 -3.18 10.80
C TRP A 37 -26.00 -3.11 11.91
N LEU A 38 -26.39 -3.53 13.11
CA LEU A 38 -25.53 -3.70 14.27
C LEU A 38 -25.64 -5.17 14.71
N PRO A 39 -24.53 -5.83 15.10
CA PRO A 39 -24.60 -7.20 15.59
C PRO A 39 -25.46 -7.27 16.86
N GLU A 40 -26.28 -8.31 17.00
CA GLU A 40 -27.10 -8.53 18.20
C GLU A 40 -26.20 -8.62 19.45
N GLY A 41 -26.54 -7.86 20.48
CA GLY A 41 -25.77 -7.79 21.73
C GLY A 41 -24.49 -6.95 21.68
N TRP A 42 -24.17 -6.30 20.55
CA TRP A 42 -22.96 -5.49 20.43
C TRP A 42 -23.16 -4.06 20.93
N VAL A 43 -22.43 -3.69 21.99
CA VAL A 43 -22.39 -2.33 22.51
C VAL A 43 -21.09 -1.65 22.05
N PRO A 44 -21.16 -0.56 21.26
CA PRO A 44 -19.96 0.08 20.73
C PRO A 44 -19.18 0.79 21.85
N ASN A 45 -17.86 0.57 21.87
CA ASN A 45 -16.92 1.32 22.71
C ASN A 45 -16.90 2.81 22.33
N ALA A 46 -16.38 3.67 23.21
CA ALA A 46 -16.35 5.13 23.00
C ALA A 46 -15.68 5.54 21.66
N ASP A 47 -14.58 4.90 21.29
CA ASP A 47 -13.92 5.11 19.99
C ASP A 47 -14.80 4.68 18.81
N GLN A 48 -15.53 3.57 18.95
CA GLN A 48 -16.42 3.04 17.92
C GLN A 48 -17.65 3.94 17.75
N LYS A 49 -18.21 4.47 18.84
CA LYS A 49 -19.27 5.49 18.80
C LYS A 49 -18.81 6.74 18.06
N LYS A 50 -17.56 7.18 18.27
CA LYS A 50 -17.00 8.33 17.55
C LYS A 50 -16.94 8.09 16.04
N VAL A 51 -16.52 6.90 15.61
CA VAL A 51 -16.48 6.52 14.17
C VAL A 51 -17.88 6.35 13.58
N LEU A 52 -18.82 5.77 14.33
CA LEU A 52 -20.21 5.60 13.90
C LEU A 52 -20.94 6.94 13.73
N ASN A 53 -20.60 7.92 14.57
CA ASN A 53 -21.15 9.27 14.51
C ASN A 53 -20.37 10.20 13.56
N THR A 54 -19.34 9.71 12.87
CA THR A 54 -18.63 10.51 11.86
C THR A 54 -19.60 10.89 10.73
N LYS A 55 -19.65 12.19 10.41
CA LYS A 55 -20.43 12.71 9.29
C LYS A 55 -20.07 11.98 8.00
N ASN A 56 -21.09 11.48 7.30
CA ASN A 56 -20.91 10.78 6.03
C ASN A 56 -20.74 11.80 4.89
N TYR A 57 -19.54 11.89 4.35
CA TYR A 57 -19.24 12.76 3.20
C TYR A 57 -19.52 12.02 1.90
N ASN A 58 -20.32 12.62 1.03
CA ASN A 58 -20.41 12.18 -0.37
C ASN A 58 -19.19 12.71 -1.16
N ILE A 59 -19.00 12.24 -2.40
CA ILE A 59 -17.90 12.68 -3.26
C ILE A 59 -17.80 14.21 -3.37
N PRO A 60 -18.86 14.97 -3.75
CA PRO A 60 -18.77 16.42 -3.85
C PRO A 60 -18.36 17.12 -2.55
N GLY A 61 -18.82 16.62 -1.40
CA GLY A 61 -18.44 17.13 -0.09
C GLY A 61 -16.99 16.79 0.24
N MET A 62 -16.53 15.57 -0.09
CA MET A 62 -15.17 15.11 0.16
C MET A 62 -14.13 15.90 -0.62
N VAL A 63 -14.31 16.08 -1.94
CA VAL A 63 -13.32 16.75 -2.81
C VAL A 63 -13.12 18.23 -2.49
N LYS A 64 -14.11 18.86 -1.84
CA LYS A 64 -14.03 20.24 -1.35
C LYS A 64 -13.22 20.35 -0.05
N THR A 65 -12.94 19.24 0.64
CA THR A 65 -12.14 19.27 1.86
C THR A 65 -10.64 19.28 1.52
N PRO A 66 -9.82 20.05 2.25
CA PRO A 66 -8.36 20.00 2.06
C PRO A 66 -7.78 18.65 2.46
N VAL A 67 -8.44 17.91 3.38
CA VAL A 67 -8.04 16.58 3.83
C VAL A 67 -7.99 15.59 2.66
N PHE A 68 -8.95 15.65 1.73
CA PHE A 68 -8.97 14.77 0.57
C PHE A 68 -7.69 14.88 -0.26
N TRP A 69 -7.26 16.10 -0.59
CA TRP A 69 -6.06 16.33 -1.40
C TRP A 69 -4.78 15.90 -0.68
N VAL A 70 -4.68 16.16 0.62
CA VAL A 70 -3.54 15.69 1.43
C VAL A 70 -3.49 14.17 1.45
N LEU A 71 -4.63 13.47 1.60
CA LEU A 71 -4.69 12.02 1.55
C LEU A 71 -4.29 11.48 0.18
N VAL A 72 -4.75 12.08 -0.92
CA VAL A 72 -4.36 11.66 -2.28
C VAL A 72 -2.85 11.80 -2.48
N VAL A 73 -2.27 12.96 -2.16
CA VAL A 73 -0.81 13.21 -2.31
C VAL A 73 0.00 12.29 -1.41
N MET A 74 -0.45 12.10 -0.16
CA MET A 74 0.18 11.16 0.77
C MET A 74 0.15 9.73 0.23
N PHE A 75 -0.96 9.31 -0.40
CA PHE A 75 -1.08 7.98 -0.98
C PHE A 75 -0.17 7.81 -2.20
N ILE A 76 -0.03 8.85 -3.04
CA ILE A 76 0.92 8.88 -4.15
C ILE A 76 2.34 8.66 -3.64
N PHE A 77 2.78 9.43 -2.64
CA PHE A 77 4.14 9.34 -2.12
C PHE A 77 4.43 8.01 -1.42
N ALA A 78 3.51 7.56 -0.57
CA ALA A 78 3.62 6.28 0.11
C ALA A 78 3.69 5.11 -0.88
N ASN A 79 2.83 5.13 -1.90
CA ASN A 79 2.80 4.07 -2.90
C ASN A 79 3.99 4.13 -3.87
N ALA A 80 4.40 5.33 -4.29
CA ALA A 80 5.58 5.51 -5.14
C ALA A 80 6.83 4.97 -4.45
N ALA A 81 7.02 5.28 -3.15
CA ALA A 81 8.13 4.75 -2.37
C ALA A 81 8.14 3.21 -2.34
N GLY A 82 7.00 2.58 -2.02
CA GLY A 82 6.92 1.12 -2.00
C GLY A 82 7.14 0.46 -3.37
N THR A 83 6.52 1.00 -4.43
CA THR A 83 6.51 0.40 -5.78
C THR A 83 7.84 0.55 -6.51
N MET A 84 8.66 1.55 -6.17
CA MET A 84 10.01 1.74 -6.71
C MET A 84 10.88 0.49 -6.56
N MET A 85 10.81 -0.19 -5.40
CA MET A 85 11.59 -1.41 -5.17
C MET A 85 10.85 -2.65 -5.64
N VAL A 86 9.54 -2.75 -5.39
CA VAL A 86 8.74 -3.94 -5.75
C VAL A 86 8.82 -4.25 -7.25
N SER A 87 8.82 -3.23 -8.10
CA SER A 87 8.95 -3.40 -9.56
C SER A 87 10.36 -3.77 -10.02
N ALA A 88 11.39 -3.33 -9.30
CA ALA A 88 12.79 -3.49 -9.67
C ALA A 88 13.51 -4.59 -8.87
N THR A 89 12.83 -5.38 -8.05
CA THR A 89 13.47 -6.36 -7.16
C THR A 89 14.32 -7.39 -7.91
N SER A 90 13.81 -7.93 -9.02
CA SER A 90 14.56 -8.88 -9.86
C SER A 90 15.80 -8.25 -10.51
N PRO A 91 15.71 -7.11 -11.24
CA PRO A 91 16.90 -6.50 -11.82
C PRO A 91 17.88 -5.96 -10.77
N ILE A 92 17.43 -5.56 -9.57
CA ILE A 92 18.32 -5.22 -8.45
C ILE A 92 19.10 -6.47 -8.00
N ALA A 93 18.43 -7.61 -7.80
CA ALA A 93 19.10 -8.84 -7.37
C ALA A 93 20.17 -9.31 -8.38
N GLN A 94 19.90 -9.13 -9.68
CA GLN A 94 20.84 -9.50 -10.74
C GLN A 94 21.98 -8.49 -10.87
N ASN A 95 21.68 -7.19 -10.97
CA ASN A 95 22.67 -6.18 -11.32
C ASN A 95 23.45 -5.64 -10.10
N GLN A 96 22.83 -5.56 -8.92
CA GLN A 96 23.49 -5.06 -7.71
C GLN A 96 24.15 -6.18 -6.90
N ILE A 97 23.48 -7.35 -6.78
CA ILE A 97 23.97 -8.48 -5.97
C ILE A 97 24.68 -9.55 -6.83
N GLY A 98 24.58 -9.47 -8.17
CA GLY A 98 25.27 -10.40 -9.07
C GLY A 98 24.64 -11.80 -9.09
N GLN A 99 23.33 -11.91 -8.82
CA GLN A 99 22.64 -13.20 -8.73
C GLN A 99 22.09 -13.68 -10.07
N SER A 100 21.88 -15.00 -10.18
CA SER A 100 21.22 -15.59 -11.35
C SER A 100 19.76 -15.13 -11.47
N ALA A 101 19.20 -15.19 -12.68
CA ALA A 101 17.78 -14.90 -12.92
C ALA A 101 16.84 -15.80 -12.08
N MET A 102 17.23 -17.05 -11.83
CA MET A 102 16.48 -18.00 -11.01
C MET A 102 16.45 -17.55 -9.54
N THR A 103 17.59 -17.18 -8.98
CA THR A 103 17.68 -16.66 -7.61
C THR A 103 16.92 -15.34 -7.48
N ALA A 104 16.99 -14.46 -8.48
CA ALA A 104 16.22 -13.23 -8.51
C ALA A 104 14.70 -13.47 -8.52
N ALA A 105 14.22 -14.46 -9.27
CA ALA A 105 12.82 -14.88 -9.24
C ALA A 105 12.39 -15.43 -7.86
N LEU A 106 13.27 -16.16 -7.18
CA LEU A 106 13.04 -16.57 -5.79
C LEU A 106 12.96 -15.38 -4.84
N CYS A 107 13.82 -14.36 -4.98
CA CYS A 107 13.74 -13.13 -4.21
C CYS A 107 12.39 -12.42 -4.39
N VAL A 108 11.88 -12.32 -5.62
CA VAL A 108 10.54 -11.75 -5.88
C VAL A 108 9.44 -12.56 -5.20
N SER A 109 9.54 -13.89 -5.25
CA SER A 109 8.58 -14.79 -4.57
C SER A 109 8.60 -14.60 -3.05
N ILE A 110 9.80 -14.50 -2.45
CA ILE A 110 9.98 -14.25 -1.01
C ILE A 110 9.40 -12.88 -0.62
N MET A 111 9.69 -11.83 -1.39
CA MET A 111 9.12 -10.50 -1.15
C MET A 111 7.58 -10.53 -1.23
N THR A 112 7.02 -11.28 -2.17
CA THR A 112 5.57 -11.43 -2.32
C THR A 112 4.95 -12.16 -1.13
N LEU A 113 5.62 -13.20 -0.62
CA LEU A 113 5.20 -13.87 0.61
C LEU A 113 5.27 -12.93 1.81
N ALA A 114 6.35 -12.15 1.94
CA ALA A 114 6.47 -11.12 2.97
C ALA A 114 5.38 -10.05 2.84
N ASN A 115 4.93 -9.72 1.61
CA ASN A 115 3.78 -8.84 1.40
C ASN A 115 2.47 -9.40 1.93
N MET A 116 2.22 -10.69 1.68
CA MET A 116 1.06 -11.38 2.24
C MET A 116 1.09 -11.36 3.78
N ILE A 117 2.23 -11.71 4.37
CA ILE A 117 2.44 -11.67 5.82
C ILE A 117 2.27 -10.24 6.35
N GLY A 118 2.76 -9.25 5.62
CA GLY A 118 2.57 -7.82 5.91
C GLY A 118 1.11 -7.42 5.97
N ARG A 119 0.28 -7.85 5.02
CA ARG A 119 -1.16 -7.55 5.03
C ARG A 119 -1.84 -8.09 6.29
N ILE A 120 -1.55 -9.34 6.65
CA ILE A 120 -2.13 -9.99 7.84
C ILE A 120 -1.59 -9.32 9.11
N GLY A 121 -0.27 -9.17 9.20
CA GLY A 121 0.42 -8.57 10.34
C GLY A 121 -0.03 -7.14 10.59
N PHE A 122 -0.13 -6.31 9.55
CA PHE A 122 -0.63 -4.94 9.68
C PHE A 122 -2.12 -4.87 9.99
N GLY A 123 -2.92 -5.90 9.69
CA GLY A 123 -4.28 -6.00 10.21
C GLY A 123 -4.29 -6.02 11.74
N PHE A 124 -3.52 -6.95 12.35
CA PHE A 124 -3.40 -7.03 13.80
C PHE A 124 -2.72 -5.79 14.42
N ILE A 125 -1.70 -5.24 13.76
CA ILE A 125 -1.02 -4.02 14.21
C ILE A 125 -1.98 -2.82 14.13
N TYR A 126 -2.84 -2.75 13.11
CA TYR A 126 -3.85 -1.71 12.98
C TYR A 126 -4.82 -1.71 14.15
N ASP A 127 -5.28 -2.89 14.57
CA ASP A 127 -6.19 -3.03 15.70
C ASP A 127 -5.58 -2.53 17.01
N LYS A 128 -4.26 -2.67 17.19
CA LYS A 128 -3.53 -2.23 18.39
C LYS A 128 -3.09 -0.76 18.34
N LEU A 129 -2.38 -0.36 17.30
CA LEU A 129 -1.76 0.98 17.19
C LEU A 129 -2.73 2.06 16.73
N LYS A 130 -3.83 1.65 16.07
CA LYS A 130 -4.91 2.49 15.54
C LYS A 130 -4.46 3.47 14.44
N SER A 131 -5.15 3.39 13.30
CA SER A 131 -5.24 4.44 12.26
C SER A 131 -3.88 5.05 11.86
N TRP A 132 -3.61 6.31 12.21
CA TRP A 132 -2.42 7.05 11.78
C TRP A 132 -1.09 6.49 12.28
N ASN A 133 -1.05 5.89 13.47
CA ASN A 133 0.19 5.37 14.04
C ASN A 133 0.67 4.13 13.26
N SER A 134 -0.27 3.28 12.85
CA SER A 134 0.03 2.14 11.98
C SER A 134 0.56 2.60 10.63
N LEU A 135 0.04 3.71 10.08
CA LEU A 135 0.51 4.25 8.80
C LEU A 135 1.93 4.82 8.92
N MET A 136 2.23 5.54 10.00
CA MET A 136 3.60 6.00 10.27
C MET A 136 4.56 4.82 10.38
N LEU A 137 4.15 3.73 11.05
CA LEU A 137 4.97 2.54 11.19
C LEU A 137 5.23 1.85 9.83
N VAL A 138 4.22 1.76 8.95
CA VAL A 138 4.40 1.29 7.55
C VAL A 138 5.48 2.11 6.85
N LEU A 139 5.36 3.44 6.89
CA LEU A 139 6.25 4.35 6.18
C LEU A 139 7.67 4.36 6.76
N LEU A 140 7.81 4.25 8.08
CA LEU A 140 9.10 4.13 8.76
C LEU A 140 9.82 2.83 8.38
N ILE A 141 9.13 1.69 8.44
CA ILE A 141 9.71 0.41 8.01
C ILE A 141 10.14 0.51 6.54
N ASN A 142 9.30 1.08 5.68
CA ASN A 142 9.64 1.25 4.27
C ASN A 142 10.90 2.11 4.09
N GLY A 143 10.95 3.31 4.70
CA GLY A 143 12.10 4.22 4.60
C GLY A 143 13.40 3.61 5.15
N ILE A 144 13.35 2.95 6.31
CA ILE A 144 14.51 2.26 6.88
C ILE A 144 14.98 1.14 5.95
N SER A 145 14.06 0.36 5.39
CA SER A 145 14.40 -0.72 4.47
C SER A 145 15.09 -0.21 3.21
N MET A 146 14.67 0.95 2.69
CA MET A 146 15.32 1.59 1.54
C MET A 146 16.74 2.05 1.88
N ILE A 147 16.96 2.61 3.07
CA ILE A 147 18.31 2.98 3.53
C ILE A 147 19.18 1.74 3.70
N MET A 148 18.64 0.65 4.27
CA MET A 148 19.38 -0.61 4.38
C MET A 148 19.79 -1.14 2.99
N LEU A 149 18.91 -1.05 1.98
CA LEU A 149 19.21 -1.49 0.62
C LEU A 149 20.41 -0.77 -0.02
N THR A 150 20.75 0.46 0.38
CA THR A 150 21.94 1.14 -0.14
C THR A 150 23.24 0.47 0.29
N MET A 151 23.22 -0.30 1.38
CA MET A 151 24.36 -1.03 1.92
C MET A 151 24.34 -2.52 1.55
N ALA A 152 23.31 -2.99 0.86
CA ALA A 152 23.14 -4.39 0.52
C ALA A 152 24.18 -4.85 -0.52
N LYS A 153 25.15 -5.64 -0.05
CA LYS A 153 26.20 -6.28 -0.88
C LYS A 153 26.15 -7.81 -0.86
N SER A 154 25.37 -8.40 0.05
CA SER A 154 25.25 -9.85 0.19
C SER A 154 23.80 -10.30 0.01
N LEU A 155 23.61 -11.50 -0.53
CA LEU A 155 22.29 -12.08 -0.77
C LEU A 155 21.45 -12.20 0.52
N PRO A 156 21.97 -12.72 1.66
CA PRO A 156 21.17 -12.82 2.88
C PRO A 156 20.68 -11.46 3.38
N TYR A 157 21.54 -10.44 3.33
CA TYR A 157 21.19 -9.10 3.75
C TYR A 157 20.14 -8.48 2.81
N PHE A 158 20.28 -8.69 1.50
CA PHE A 158 19.28 -8.28 0.52
C PHE A 158 17.91 -8.94 0.77
N ILE A 159 17.89 -10.25 1.08
CA ILE A 159 16.65 -10.98 1.41
C ILE A 159 15.95 -10.36 2.63
N VAL A 160 16.69 -10.01 3.68
CA VAL A 160 16.11 -9.32 4.86
C VAL A 160 15.48 -7.98 4.44
N CYS A 161 16.19 -7.20 3.63
CA CYS A 161 15.70 -5.90 3.18
C CYS A 161 14.42 -6.02 2.35
N ILE A 162 14.37 -6.94 1.37
CA ILE A 162 13.17 -7.12 0.52
C ILE A 162 12.00 -7.68 1.33
N CYS A 163 12.24 -8.50 2.35
CA CYS A 163 11.20 -8.95 3.27
C CYS A 163 10.57 -7.77 4.02
N LEU A 164 11.39 -6.84 4.54
CA LEU A 164 10.88 -5.67 5.24
C LEU A 164 10.11 -4.72 4.30
N VAL A 165 10.59 -4.53 3.06
CA VAL A 165 9.83 -3.74 2.07
C VAL A 165 8.52 -4.45 1.71
N GLY A 166 8.55 -5.75 1.42
CA GLY A 166 7.35 -6.53 1.13
C GLY A 166 6.32 -6.40 2.26
N PHE A 167 6.77 -6.60 3.50
CA PHE A 167 5.97 -6.47 4.72
C PHE A 167 5.33 -5.08 4.86
N SER A 168 6.13 -4.00 4.72
CA SER A 168 5.62 -2.62 4.78
C SER A 168 4.62 -2.32 3.65
N PHE A 169 4.92 -2.72 2.41
CA PHE A 169 4.05 -2.51 1.26
C PHE A 169 2.71 -3.23 1.44
N GLY A 170 2.70 -4.37 2.13
CA GLY A 170 1.49 -5.12 2.45
C GLY A 170 0.58 -4.35 3.42
N GLY A 171 1.18 -3.63 4.36
CA GLY A 171 0.45 -2.83 5.33
C GLY A 171 -0.19 -1.56 4.76
N LEU A 172 0.36 -0.99 3.68
CA LEU A 172 -0.11 0.30 3.15
C LEU A 172 -1.61 0.29 2.86
N LEU A 173 -2.10 -0.64 2.04
CA LEU A 173 -3.51 -0.72 1.66
C LEU A 173 -4.41 -1.09 2.86
N VAL A 174 -3.92 -1.98 3.73
CA VAL A 174 -4.66 -2.46 4.91
C VAL A 174 -4.93 -1.33 5.90
N VAL A 175 -3.97 -0.40 6.06
CA VAL A 175 -4.09 0.73 6.98
C VAL A 175 -4.79 1.92 6.34
N PHE A 176 -4.59 2.15 5.03
CA PHE A 176 -5.14 3.35 4.36
C PHE A 176 -6.66 3.29 4.17
N ALA A 177 -7.19 2.12 3.79
CA ALA A 177 -8.63 1.86 3.66
C ALA A 177 -9.45 2.30 4.89
N PRO A 178 -9.16 1.81 6.11
CA PRO A 178 -9.91 2.18 7.30
C PRO A 178 -9.65 3.63 7.75
N ILE A 179 -8.50 4.25 7.43
CA ILE A 179 -8.32 5.70 7.65
C ILE A 179 -9.34 6.50 6.85
N VAL A 180 -9.51 6.18 5.56
CA VAL A 180 -10.50 6.85 4.69
C VAL A 180 -11.92 6.67 5.23
N LYS A 181 -12.27 5.45 5.66
CA LYS A 181 -13.55 5.16 6.31
C LYS A 181 -13.76 6.01 7.58
N ASN A 182 -12.74 6.11 8.42
CA ASN A 182 -12.82 6.86 9.69
C ASN A 182 -12.94 8.38 9.49
N VAL A 183 -12.36 8.91 8.40
CA VAL A 183 -12.37 10.35 8.11
C VAL A 183 -13.64 10.80 7.39
N PHE A 184 -14.11 10.04 6.40
CA PHE A 184 -15.23 10.45 5.54
C PHE A 184 -16.54 9.69 5.79
N GLY A 185 -16.54 8.74 6.74
CA GLY A 185 -17.69 7.91 7.09
C GLY A 185 -17.79 6.62 6.27
N SER A 186 -18.63 5.71 6.73
CA SER A 186 -18.80 4.37 6.15
C SER A 186 -19.81 4.33 4.99
N LYS A 187 -20.80 5.24 4.95
CA LYS A 187 -21.93 5.15 4.01
C LYS A 187 -21.51 5.24 2.54
N PHE A 188 -20.62 6.17 2.20
CA PHE A 188 -20.11 6.34 0.83
C PHE A 188 -18.66 5.84 0.67
N TYR A 189 -18.21 4.98 1.59
CA TYR A 189 -16.83 4.53 1.68
C TYR A 189 -16.29 3.98 0.36
N ASN A 190 -16.98 3.03 -0.27
CA ASN A 190 -16.51 2.39 -1.49
C ASN A 190 -16.27 3.41 -2.63
N ARG A 191 -17.17 4.40 -2.75
CA ARG A 191 -17.08 5.45 -3.78
C ARG A 191 -15.95 6.44 -3.48
N ASN A 192 -15.82 6.84 -2.22
CA ASN A 192 -14.79 7.77 -1.76
C ASN A 192 -13.39 7.16 -1.84
N TYR A 193 -13.25 5.91 -1.37
CA TYR A 193 -12.00 5.17 -1.42
C TYR A 193 -11.57 4.93 -2.86
N GLY A 194 -12.49 4.57 -3.77
CA GLY A 194 -12.19 4.44 -5.19
C GLY A 194 -11.60 5.71 -5.81
N LEU A 195 -12.10 6.89 -5.44
CA LEU A 195 -11.55 8.16 -5.91
C LEU A 195 -10.16 8.45 -5.33
N ILE A 196 -9.96 8.18 -4.03
CA ILE A 196 -8.64 8.32 -3.39
C ILE A 196 -7.62 7.33 -3.98
N PHE A 197 -8.08 6.16 -4.41
CA PHE A 197 -7.27 5.13 -5.04
C PHE A 197 -6.63 5.56 -6.37
N ILE A 198 -7.10 6.64 -6.99
CA ILE A 198 -6.39 7.27 -8.11
C ILE A 198 -4.97 7.65 -7.71
N GLY A 199 -4.76 8.10 -6.47
CA GLY A 199 -3.44 8.38 -5.92
C GLY A 199 -2.53 7.14 -5.89
N TYR A 200 -3.09 5.98 -5.54
CA TYR A 200 -2.37 4.71 -5.65
C TYR A 200 -1.95 4.43 -7.10
N GLY A 201 -2.88 4.56 -8.05
CA GLY A 201 -2.59 4.35 -9.47
C GLY A 201 -1.47 5.27 -9.99
N ILE A 202 -1.52 6.56 -9.66
CA ILE A 202 -0.47 7.52 -10.01
C ILE A 202 0.87 7.13 -9.37
N GLY A 203 0.88 6.81 -8.07
CA GLY A 203 2.10 6.38 -7.38
C GLY A 203 2.72 5.11 -7.98
N ALA A 204 1.88 4.14 -8.38
CA ALA A 204 2.33 2.89 -8.98
C ALA A 204 2.93 3.08 -10.38
N PHE A 205 2.50 4.12 -11.10
CA PHE A 205 3.06 4.49 -12.40
C PHE A 205 4.34 5.32 -12.25
N VAL A 206 4.31 6.32 -11.36
CA VAL A 206 5.40 7.30 -11.19
C VAL A 206 6.61 6.68 -10.48
N GLY A 207 6.39 5.86 -9.45
CA GLY A 207 7.46 5.26 -8.65
C GLY A 207 8.48 4.47 -9.50
N PRO A 208 8.05 3.38 -10.18
CA PRO A 208 8.94 2.57 -11.03
C PRO A 208 9.61 3.39 -12.14
N LYS A 209 8.90 4.36 -12.72
CA LYS A 209 9.42 5.21 -13.80
C LYS A 209 10.55 6.13 -13.33
N ILE A 210 10.41 6.69 -12.13
CA ILE A 210 11.48 7.48 -11.50
C ILE A 210 12.69 6.59 -11.22
N SER A 211 12.48 5.41 -10.61
CA SER A 211 13.56 4.47 -10.28
C SER A 211 14.36 4.03 -11.51
N SER A 212 13.65 3.63 -12.58
CA SER A 212 14.27 3.24 -13.86
C SER A 212 15.05 4.39 -14.49
N THR A 213 14.48 5.59 -14.58
CA THR A 213 15.17 6.75 -15.16
C THR A 213 16.45 7.11 -14.41
N PHE A 214 16.45 6.99 -13.07
CA PHE A 214 17.66 7.20 -12.28
C PHE A 214 18.71 6.12 -12.55
N TYR A 215 18.29 4.86 -12.60
CA TYR A 215 19.18 3.76 -12.94
C TYR A 215 19.81 3.91 -14.33
N ASP A 216 19.03 4.29 -15.33
CA ASP A 216 19.52 4.48 -16.71
C ASP A 216 20.58 5.58 -16.81
N LYS A 217 20.51 6.61 -15.94
CA LYS A 217 21.47 7.72 -15.94
C LYS A 217 22.71 7.48 -15.08
N THR A 218 22.57 6.80 -13.94
CA THR A 218 23.65 6.65 -12.96
C THR A 218 24.27 5.25 -12.96
N GLY A 219 23.62 4.27 -13.58
CA GLY A 219 23.96 2.86 -13.48
C GLY A 219 23.75 2.26 -12.08
N SER A 220 23.14 2.99 -11.15
CA SER A 220 23.03 2.61 -9.73
C SER A 220 21.63 2.83 -9.17
N TYR A 221 21.15 1.84 -8.40
CA TYR A 221 19.85 1.90 -7.73
C TYR A 221 19.87 2.73 -6.44
N VAL A 222 21.04 3.11 -5.94
CA VAL A 222 21.20 3.84 -4.67
C VAL A 222 20.41 5.16 -4.66
N THR A 223 20.45 5.91 -5.76
CA THR A 223 19.68 7.16 -5.90
C THR A 223 18.17 6.92 -5.84
N GLY A 224 17.70 5.79 -6.40
CA GLY A 224 16.30 5.38 -6.32
C GLY A 224 15.87 5.06 -4.89
N TYR A 225 16.71 4.34 -4.13
CA TYR A 225 16.43 4.04 -2.72
C TYR A 225 16.37 5.30 -1.85
N ILE A 226 17.32 6.23 -2.03
CA ILE A 226 17.33 7.50 -1.31
C ILE A 226 16.09 8.32 -1.68
N GLY A 227 15.75 8.40 -2.97
CA GLY A 227 14.51 9.05 -3.43
C GLY A 227 13.26 8.45 -2.79
N SER A 228 13.19 7.12 -2.71
CA SER A 228 12.10 6.40 -2.03
C SER A 228 12.05 6.72 -0.53
N ALA A 229 13.20 6.75 0.15
CA ALA A 229 13.26 7.11 1.58
C ALA A 229 12.81 8.56 1.82
N ILE A 230 13.18 9.49 0.93
CA ILE A 230 12.72 10.89 0.97
C ILE A 230 11.20 10.96 0.77
N LEU A 231 10.65 10.24 -0.20
CA LEU A 231 9.19 10.19 -0.43
C LEU A 231 8.45 9.60 0.78
N ALA A 232 8.99 8.56 1.40
CA ALA A 232 8.44 7.99 2.64
C ALA A 232 8.48 9.01 3.79
N ALA A 233 9.57 9.77 3.95
CA ALA A 233 9.69 10.82 4.95
C ALA A 233 8.69 11.97 4.69
N LEU A 234 8.53 12.40 3.44
CA LEU A 234 7.52 13.39 3.05
C LEU A 234 6.09 12.90 3.33
N ALA A 235 5.81 11.63 3.06
CA ALA A 235 4.52 11.02 3.41
C ALA A 235 4.28 11.02 4.93
N ILE A 236 5.31 10.79 5.76
CA ILE A 236 5.20 10.92 7.22
C ILE A 236 4.88 12.36 7.63
N VAL A 237 5.52 13.37 7.02
CA VAL A 237 5.17 14.78 7.27
C VAL A 237 3.71 15.05 6.91
N LEU A 238 3.24 14.53 5.77
CA LEU A 238 1.84 14.66 5.36
C LEU A 238 0.86 13.96 6.31
N VAL A 239 1.27 12.88 7.00
CA VAL A 239 0.44 12.26 8.07
C VAL A 239 0.16 13.25 9.19
N PHE A 240 1.16 14.01 9.64
CA PHE A 240 0.94 15.02 10.69
C PHE A 240 0.02 16.16 10.22
N VAL A 241 0.18 16.61 8.98
CA VAL A 241 -0.70 17.61 8.36
C VAL A 241 -2.13 17.08 8.26
N ALA A 242 -2.31 15.83 7.80
CA ALA A 242 -3.61 15.19 7.69
C ALA A 242 -4.29 15.04 9.05
N LYS A 243 -3.56 14.62 10.10
CA LYS A 243 -4.09 14.54 11.47
C LYS A 243 -4.61 15.90 11.96
N LYS A 244 -3.83 16.97 11.74
CA LYS A 244 -4.21 18.34 12.14
C LYS A 244 -5.46 18.82 11.39
N LEU A 245 -5.51 18.60 10.08
CA LEU A 245 -6.65 18.99 9.26
C LEU A 245 -7.91 18.21 9.61
N VAL A 246 -7.79 16.91 9.91
CA VAL A 246 -8.90 16.08 10.36
C VAL A 246 -9.43 16.54 11.72
N SER A 247 -8.56 16.88 12.68
CA SER A 247 -9.01 17.46 13.96
C SER A 247 -9.84 18.73 13.74
N LYS A 248 -9.30 19.68 12.96
CA LYS A 248 -9.99 20.94 12.64
C LYS A 248 -11.32 20.72 11.90
N MET A 249 -11.35 19.73 11.01
CA MET A 249 -12.56 19.35 10.29
C MET A 249 -13.61 18.73 11.22
N GLN A 250 -13.19 17.97 12.22
CA GLN A 250 -14.10 17.39 13.23
C GLN A 250 -14.58 18.43 14.24
N GLU A 251 -13.77 19.43 14.59
CA GLU A 251 -14.14 20.55 15.47
C GLU A 251 -15.17 21.50 14.84
N ASN A 252 -15.15 21.64 13.51
CA ASN A 252 -16.06 22.51 12.76
C ASN A 252 -17.42 21.85 12.41
N ASN A 253 -17.67 20.61 12.83
CA ASN A 253 -18.93 19.88 12.61
C ASN A 253 -19.64 19.61 13.93
#